data_AF-Q9BTS4-F1
#
_entry.id   AF-Q9BTS4-F1
#
_cell.length_a   1.000
_cell.length_b   1.000
_cell.length_c   1.000
_cell.angle_alpha   90.00
_cell.angle_beta   90.00
_cell.angle_gamma   90.00
#
_symmetry.space_group_name_H-M   'P 1'
#
loop_
_entity.id
_entity.type
_entity.pdbx_description
1 polymer ?
#
loop_
_entity_poly.entity_id
_entity_poly.type
_entity_poly.pdbx_seq_one_letter_code
_entity_poly.pdbx_strand_id
1 'polypeptide(L)'
;PLWLVYNNKVFGEDSVGVIFKNGDDLRQDMLTLQMLRLMDLLWKEAGLDLRMLPYGCLATGDRSGLIEVVSTSETIADIQLNSSNVAAAAAFNKDALLNWLKEYNSGDDLDRAIEEFTLSCAGYCVASYVLGIGDRHSDNIMVKKTGQLFHIDFGHILGNFKSKFGIKRERVPFILTYDFIHVIQQGKTGNTEKFGRFRQCCEDAYLILRRHGNLFITLFALMLTAGLPELTSVKDIQYLKDSLALGKSEEEALKQFKQKFDEALRESWTTKVNWMAHTVRKDYRS
;
A
#
# COMPACT_ATOMS: atom_id res chain seq x y z
N PRO A 1 -17.38 -8.35 -10.84
CA PRO A 1 -17.64 -7.76 -9.50
C PRO A 1 -18.89 -6.89 -9.57
N LEU A 2 -19.75 -6.91 -8.54
CA LEU A 2 -20.90 -6.01 -8.43
C LEU A 2 -20.57 -4.90 -7.43
N TRP A 3 -20.82 -3.66 -7.79
CA TRP A 3 -20.68 -2.49 -6.91
C TRP A 3 -22.06 -2.09 -6.39
N LEU A 4 -22.30 -2.26 -5.09
CA LEU A 4 -23.58 -1.96 -4.45
C LEU A 4 -23.41 -0.74 -3.56
N VAL A 5 -24.30 0.25 -3.69
CA VAL A 5 -24.33 1.45 -2.86
C VAL A 5 -25.63 1.51 -2.09
N TYR A 6 -25.54 1.54 -0.77
CA TYR A 6 -26.67 1.61 0.14
C TYR A 6 -26.80 3.01 0.72
N ASN A 7 -28.01 3.55 0.72
CA ASN A 7 -28.32 4.82 1.36
C ASN A 7 -28.65 4.58 2.84
N ASN A 8 -27.88 5.19 3.75
CA ASN A 8 -28.13 5.10 5.19
C ASN A 8 -29.27 6.07 5.60
N LYS A 9 -30.51 5.59 5.48
CA LYS A 9 -31.72 6.39 5.74
C LYS A 9 -31.95 6.75 7.22
N VAL A 10 -31.21 6.16 8.16
CA VAL A 10 -31.52 6.29 9.60
C VAL A 10 -30.87 7.52 10.24
N PHE A 11 -29.68 7.92 9.79
CA PHE A 11 -28.91 9.01 10.41
C PHE A 11 -28.40 10.09 9.43
N GLY A 12 -28.73 10.00 8.14
CA GLY A 12 -28.26 10.97 7.13
C GLY A 12 -26.76 10.89 6.85
N GLU A 13 -26.12 9.77 7.18
CA GLU A 13 -24.70 9.54 6.96
C GLU A 13 -24.37 9.24 5.49
N ASP A 14 -23.07 9.28 5.20
CA ASP A 14 -22.49 8.89 3.93
C ASP A 14 -23.03 7.53 3.45
N SER A 15 -23.17 7.39 2.12
CA SER A 15 -23.59 6.12 1.52
C SER A 15 -22.57 5.02 1.82
N VAL A 16 -23.05 3.81 2.11
CA VAL A 16 -22.21 2.64 2.38
C VAL A 16 -22.07 1.84 1.10
N GLY A 17 -20.83 1.65 0.64
CA GLY A 17 -20.54 0.84 -0.54
C GLY A 17 -20.02 -0.55 -0.17
N VAL A 18 -20.44 -1.57 -0.91
CA VAL A 18 -19.88 -2.92 -0.84
C VAL A 18 -19.64 -3.46 -2.25
N ILE A 19 -18.50 -4.13 -2.45
CA ILE A 19 -18.21 -4.86 -3.67
C ILE A 19 -18.45 -6.34 -3.40
N PHE A 20 -19.36 -6.95 -4.16
CA PHE A 20 -19.51 -8.40 -4.19
C PHE A 20 -18.65 -8.98 -5.32
N LYS A 21 -17.70 -9.86 -4.98
CA LYS A 21 -16.90 -10.62 -5.94
C LYS A 21 -17.36 -12.08 -5.94
N ASN A 22 -17.47 -12.63 -7.13
CA ASN A 22 -17.71 -14.05 -7.37
C ASN A 22 -16.76 -14.50 -8.50
N GLY A 23 -16.04 -15.59 -8.28
CA GLY A 23 -15.00 -16.12 -9.16
C GLY A 23 -13.56 -15.97 -8.63
N ASP A 24 -13.35 -15.10 -7.63
CA ASP A 24 -12.02 -14.80 -7.06
C ASP A 24 -11.91 -15.32 -5.61
N ASP A 25 -10.75 -15.84 -5.24
CA ASP A 25 -10.45 -16.27 -3.86
C ASP A 25 -9.99 -15.08 -2.99
N LEU A 26 -10.89 -14.58 -2.12
CA LEU A 26 -10.63 -13.43 -1.25
C LEU A 26 -9.88 -13.78 0.05
N ARG A 27 -9.55 -15.05 0.31
CA ARG A 27 -8.91 -15.44 1.57
C ARG A 27 -7.51 -14.81 1.74
N GLN A 28 -6.82 -14.53 0.63
CA GLN A 28 -5.53 -13.85 0.64
C GLN A 28 -5.66 -12.37 1.02
N ASP A 29 -6.63 -11.66 0.45
CA ASP A 29 -6.96 -10.29 0.84
C ASP A 29 -7.36 -10.22 2.31
N MET A 30 -8.21 -11.14 2.78
CA MET A 30 -8.60 -11.21 4.19
C MET A 30 -7.41 -11.36 5.12
N LEU A 31 -6.51 -12.30 4.84
CA LEU A 31 -5.31 -12.55 5.65
C LEU A 31 -4.41 -11.31 5.65
N THR A 32 -4.19 -10.70 4.49
CA THR A 32 -3.33 -9.52 4.35
C THR A 32 -3.90 -8.33 5.12
N LEU A 33 -5.19 -8.06 4.97
CA LEU A 33 -5.89 -7.00 5.71
C LEU A 33 -5.90 -7.25 7.21
N GLN A 34 -5.97 -8.51 7.66
CA GLN A 34 -5.80 -8.85 9.07
C GLN A 34 -4.38 -8.55 9.54
N MET A 35 -3.34 -8.87 8.76
CA MET A 35 -1.97 -8.51 9.11
C MET A 35 -1.77 -7.00 9.14
N LEU A 36 -2.38 -6.24 8.22
CA LEU A 36 -2.36 -4.78 8.24
C LEU A 36 -3.05 -4.20 9.49
N ARG A 37 -4.19 -4.77 9.92
CA ARG A 37 -4.83 -4.41 11.20
C ARG A 37 -3.91 -4.67 12.40
N LEU A 38 -3.19 -5.79 12.40
CA LEU A 38 -2.24 -6.10 13.46
C LEU A 38 -1.06 -5.12 13.46
N MET A 39 -0.52 -4.78 12.29
CA MET A 39 0.56 -3.78 12.17
C MET A 39 0.11 -2.41 12.71
N ASP A 40 -1.08 -1.95 12.30
CA ASP A 40 -1.67 -0.70 12.79
C ASP A 40 -1.85 -0.69 14.30
N LEU A 41 -2.32 -1.81 14.88
CA LEU A 41 -2.44 -1.98 16.32
C LEU A 41 -1.09 -1.88 17.03
N LEU A 42 -0.07 -2.61 16.55
CA LEU A 42 1.26 -2.62 17.16
C LEU A 42 1.96 -1.24 17.06
N TRP A 43 1.78 -0.53 15.95
CA TRP A 43 2.29 0.84 15.81
C TRP A 43 1.60 1.80 16.78
N LYS A 44 0.27 1.72 16.91
CA LYS A 44 -0.49 2.53 17.87
C LYS A 44 -0.11 2.24 19.33
N GLU A 45 0.11 0.97 19.69
CA GLU A 45 0.61 0.58 21.01
C GLU A 45 1.99 1.20 21.31
N ALA A 46 2.83 1.36 20.30
CA ALA A 46 4.11 2.04 20.40
C ALA A 46 4.03 3.58 20.31
N GLY A 47 2.82 4.15 20.24
CA GLY A 47 2.59 5.60 20.13
C GLY A 47 2.75 6.19 18.72
N LEU A 48 2.75 5.34 17.69
CA LEU A 48 2.90 5.73 16.29
C LEU A 48 1.60 5.45 15.52
N ASP A 49 0.73 6.45 15.40
CA ASP A 49 -0.48 6.33 14.56
C ASP A 49 -0.15 6.68 13.10
N LEU A 50 0.03 5.64 12.28
CA LEU A 50 0.32 5.77 10.85
C LEU A 50 -0.92 5.95 9.98
N ARG A 51 -2.12 6.13 10.56
CA ARG A 51 -3.34 6.47 9.80
C ARG A 51 -3.73 5.41 8.77
N MET A 52 -3.47 4.14 9.08
CA MET A 52 -3.73 3.00 8.19
C MET A 52 -5.22 2.83 7.90
N LEU A 53 -5.55 2.29 6.72
CA LEU A 53 -6.92 2.00 6.28
C LEU A 53 -7.09 0.52 5.86
N PRO A 54 -7.02 -0.44 6.80
CA PRO A 54 -7.25 -1.85 6.49
C PRO A 54 -8.76 -2.16 6.43
N TYR A 55 -9.37 -1.83 5.29
CA TYR A 55 -10.79 -2.02 5.01
C TYR A 55 -11.30 -3.47 5.21
N GLY A 56 -12.62 -3.60 5.31
CA GLY A 56 -13.32 -4.87 5.46
C GLY A 56 -13.21 -5.74 4.22
N CYS A 57 -12.85 -7.00 4.41
CA CYS A 57 -12.89 -8.03 3.38
C CYS A 57 -13.31 -9.34 4.04
N LEU A 58 -14.27 -10.04 3.43
CA LEU A 58 -14.81 -11.28 3.95
C LEU A 58 -15.16 -12.23 2.80
N ALA A 59 -14.45 -13.35 2.71
CA ALA A 59 -14.84 -14.49 1.91
C ALA A 59 -16.08 -15.12 2.56
N THR A 60 -17.16 -15.24 1.79
CA THR A 60 -18.44 -15.76 2.26
C THR A 60 -18.72 -17.19 1.79
N GLY A 61 -17.94 -17.68 0.82
CA GLY A 61 -18.05 -19.03 0.28
C GLY A 61 -16.88 -19.37 -0.64
N ASP A 62 -17.01 -20.45 -1.41
CA ASP A 62 -15.99 -20.80 -2.41
C ASP A 62 -15.91 -19.69 -3.47
N ARG A 63 -14.72 -19.10 -3.61
CA ARG A 63 -14.39 -18.01 -4.55
C ARG A 63 -15.43 -16.88 -4.58
N SER A 64 -16.01 -16.56 -3.44
CA SER A 64 -17.02 -15.51 -3.32
C SER A 64 -16.87 -14.76 -2.01
N GLY A 65 -17.20 -13.47 -2.04
CA GLY A 65 -17.17 -12.64 -0.84
C GLY A 65 -17.41 -11.16 -1.09
N LEU A 66 -17.21 -10.40 -0.02
CA LEU A 66 -17.54 -8.99 0.08
C LEU A 66 -16.28 -8.19 0.43
N ILE A 67 -16.16 -7.02 -0.20
CA ILE A 67 -15.12 -6.03 0.07
C ILE A 67 -15.81 -4.71 0.40
N GLU A 68 -15.44 -4.08 1.50
CA GLU A 68 -15.87 -2.74 1.89
C GLU A 68 -15.34 -1.70 0.89
N VAL A 69 -16.20 -0.78 0.46
CA VAL A 69 -15.78 0.37 -0.34
C VAL A 69 -15.39 1.51 0.60
N VAL A 70 -14.17 2.00 0.46
CA VAL A 70 -13.73 3.22 1.14
C VAL A 70 -14.29 4.43 0.41
N SER A 71 -15.22 5.14 1.04
CA SER A 71 -15.83 6.35 0.49
C SER A 71 -14.78 7.42 0.15
N THR A 72 -15.12 8.23 -0.87
CA THR A 72 -14.30 9.38 -1.32
C THR A 72 -12.84 9.02 -1.60
N SER A 73 -12.60 7.87 -2.24
CA SER A 73 -11.28 7.41 -2.66
C SER A 73 -11.21 7.16 -4.16
N GLU A 74 -10.04 7.39 -4.75
CA GLU A 74 -9.74 7.15 -6.16
C GLU A 74 -8.40 6.43 -6.29
N THR A 75 -8.24 5.61 -7.34
CA THR A 75 -6.93 5.03 -7.64
C THR A 75 -5.98 6.12 -8.14
N ILE A 76 -4.67 5.96 -7.93
CA ILE A 76 -3.69 6.91 -8.46
C ILE A 76 -3.79 6.98 -9.99
N ALA A 77 -4.08 5.85 -10.64
CA ALA A 77 -4.28 5.81 -12.08
C ALA A 77 -5.44 6.73 -12.52
N ASP A 78 -6.59 6.66 -11.84
CA ASP A 78 -7.74 7.52 -12.15
C ASP A 78 -7.44 9.00 -11.89
N ILE A 79 -6.76 9.32 -10.78
CA ILE A 79 -6.33 10.70 -10.46
C ILE A 79 -5.42 11.26 -11.56
N GLN A 80 -4.46 10.47 -12.04
CA GLN A 80 -3.56 10.89 -13.10
C GLN A 80 -4.32 11.10 -14.42
N LEU A 81 -5.15 10.14 -14.83
CA LEU A 81 -5.93 10.21 -16.08
C LEU A 81 -6.89 11.40 -16.09
N ASN A 82 -7.57 11.68 -14.97
CA ASN A 82 -8.51 12.80 -14.87
C ASN A 82 -7.81 14.17 -14.94
N SER A 83 -6.51 14.23 -14.69
CA SER A 83 -5.74 15.49 -14.73
C SER A 83 -5.35 15.97 -16.14
N SER A 84 -5.52 15.14 -17.19
CA SER A 84 -5.25 15.57 -18.56
C SER A 84 -5.94 14.71 -19.62
N ASN A 85 -6.32 15.31 -20.76
CA ASN A 85 -7.00 14.61 -21.87
C ASN A 85 -6.12 13.60 -22.64
N VAL A 86 -4.85 13.39 -22.26
CA VAL A 86 -3.92 12.47 -22.94
C VAL A 86 -3.26 11.58 -21.89
N ALA A 87 -3.55 10.28 -21.88
CA ALA A 87 -3.08 9.33 -20.87
C ALA A 87 -1.55 9.35 -20.65
N ALA A 88 -0.77 9.48 -21.73
CA ALA A 88 0.68 9.60 -21.64
C ALA A 88 1.13 10.89 -20.93
N ALA A 89 0.47 12.03 -21.17
CA ALA A 89 0.78 13.29 -20.51
C ALA A 89 0.30 13.30 -19.05
N ALA A 90 -0.86 12.72 -18.79
CA ALA A 90 -1.45 12.51 -17.47
C ALA A 90 -0.52 11.73 -16.54
N ALA A 91 0.05 10.64 -17.04
CA ALA A 91 0.93 9.79 -16.25
C ALA A 91 2.32 10.42 -15.98
N PHE A 92 2.71 11.44 -16.76
CA PHE A 92 3.89 12.28 -16.48
C PHE A 92 3.60 13.46 -15.55
N ASN A 93 2.34 13.77 -15.27
CA ASN A 93 1.95 14.90 -14.42
C ASN A 93 2.28 14.59 -12.94
N LYS A 94 3.49 14.96 -12.51
CA LYS A 94 3.95 14.84 -11.12
C LYS A 94 3.08 15.63 -10.13
N ASP A 95 2.41 16.67 -10.61
CA ASP A 95 1.59 17.55 -9.79
C ASP A 95 0.15 17.03 -9.67
N ALA A 96 -0.26 16.01 -10.44
CA ALA A 96 -1.65 15.50 -10.47
C ALA A 96 -2.16 15.12 -9.08
N LEU A 97 -1.39 14.30 -8.35
CA LEU A 97 -1.80 13.81 -7.04
C LEU A 97 -1.86 14.95 -6.00
N LEU A 98 -0.88 15.86 -6.02
CA LEU A 98 -0.86 17.02 -5.13
C LEU A 98 -2.01 18.00 -5.44
N ASN A 99 -2.31 18.21 -6.72
CA ASN A 99 -3.40 19.09 -7.15
C ASN A 99 -4.77 18.48 -6.80
N TRP A 100 -4.95 17.17 -6.95
CA TRP A 100 -6.17 16.48 -6.53
C TRP A 100 -6.41 16.64 -5.02
N LEU A 101 -5.37 16.54 -4.18
CA LEU A 101 -5.50 16.83 -2.75
C LEU A 101 -5.86 18.29 -2.47
N LYS A 102 -5.28 19.24 -3.21
CA LYS A 102 -5.60 20.69 -3.09
C LYS A 102 -7.01 21.04 -3.54
N GLU A 103 -7.62 20.25 -4.43
CA GLU A 103 -8.99 20.47 -4.89
C GLU A 103 -10.00 20.26 -3.74
N TYR A 104 -9.73 19.29 -2.86
CA TYR A 104 -10.63 18.92 -1.76
C TYR A 104 -10.22 19.47 -0.39
N ASN A 105 -9.01 20.00 -0.25
CA ASN A 105 -8.46 20.48 1.02
C ASN A 105 -7.82 21.86 0.83
N SER A 106 -8.19 22.82 1.69
CA SER A 106 -7.66 24.19 1.65
C SER A 106 -7.20 24.66 3.03
N GLY A 107 -6.25 25.60 3.06
CA GLY A 107 -5.67 26.11 4.31
C GLY A 107 -5.14 24.98 5.20
N ASP A 108 -5.52 25.00 6.48
CA ASP A 108 -5.09 24.03 7.49
C ASP A 108 -5.49 22.58 7.14
N ASP A 109 -6.57 22.37 6.39
CA ASP A 109 -6.99 21.02 6.00
C ASP A 109 -6.05 20.41 4.96
N LEU A 110 -5.40 21.24 4.12
CA LEU A 110 -4.38 20.76 3.20
C LEU A 110 -3.16 20.26 3.97
N ASP A 111 -2.72 20.98 5.00
CA ASP A 111 -1.59 20.54 5.83
C ASP A 111 -1.92 19.23 6.56
N ARG A 112 -3.16 19.05 7.04
CA ARG A 112 -3.63 17.77 7.59
C ARG A 112 -3.64 16.67 6.53
N ALA A 113 -4.15 16.93 5.33
CA ALA A 113 -4.21 15.92 4.27
C ALA A 113 -2.80 15.45 3.84
N ILE A 114 -1.83 16.36 3.75
CA ILE A 114 -0.43 16.00 3.46
C ILE A 114 0.19 15.21 4.61
N GLU A 115 -0.15 15.53 5.86
CA GLU A 115 0.30 14.76 7.03
C GLU A 115 -0.30 13.34 7.06
N GLU A 116 -1.62 13.21 6.85
CA GLU A 116 -2.32 11.92 6.72
C GLU A 116 -1.71 11.09 5.59
N PHE A 117 -1.42 11.72 4.43
CA PHE A 117 -0.73 11.08 3.31
C PHE A 117 0.66 10.60 3.70
N THR A 118 1.44 11.43 4.38
CA THR A 118 2.82 11.09 4.76
C THR A 118 2.87 9.91 5.72
N LEU A 119 2.00 9.90 6.74
CA LEU A 119 1.93 8.84 7.75
C LEU A 119 1.43 7.52 7.15
N SER A 120 0.33 7.57 6.40
CA SER A 120 -0.24 6.38 5.75
C SER A 120 0.68 5.81 4.68
N CYS A 121 1.33 6.66 3.88
CA CYS A 121 2.36 6.22 2.94
C CYS A 121 3.51 5.51 3.66
N ALA A 122 4.00 6.04 4.79
CA ALA A 122 5.08 5.40 5.55
C ALA A 122 4.66 4.00 6.06
N GLY A 123 3.45 3.90 6.63
CA GLY A 123 2.90 2.64 7.08
C GLY A 123 2.74 1.60 5.97
N TYR A 124 2.15 1.97 4.84
CA TYR A 124 1.97 1.05 3.71
C TYR A 124 3.30 0.67 3.02
N CYS A 125 4.27 1.58 2.90
CA CYS A 125 5.59 1.24 2.36
C CYS A 125 6.30 0.19 3.21
N VAL A 126 6.27 0.33 4.54
CA VAL A 126 6.85 -0.64 5.48
C VAL A 126 6.07 -1.95 5.46
N ALA A 127 4.73 -1.89 5.52
CA ALA A 127 3.89 -3.07 5.51
C ALA A 127 4.06 -3.89 4.22
N SER A 128 4.07 -3.25 3.05
CA SER A 128 4.25 -3.94 1.77
C SER A 128 5.63 -4.59 1.66
N TYR A 129 6.66 -3.93 2.20
CA TYR A 129 8.01 -4.49 2.26
C TYR A 129 8.07 -5.72 3.17
N VAL A 130 7.54 -5.61 4.39
CA VAL A 130 7.60 -6.69 5.39
C VAL A 130 6.78 -7.90 4.93
N LEU A 131 5.55 -7.68 4.46
CA LEU A 131 4.66 -8.74 4.00
C LEU A 131 4.99 -9.23 2.58
N GLY A 132 5.86 -8.55 1.85
CA GLY A 132 6.23 -8.91 0.49
C GLY A 132 5.06 -8.82 -0.48
N ILE A 133 4.27 -7.75 -0.37
CA ILE A 133 3.11 -7.50 -1.22
C ILE A 133 3.59 -7.08 -2.60
N GLY A 134 3.24 -7.87 -3.61
CA GLY A 134 3.65 -7.69 -5.00
C GLY A 134 2.60 -7.08 -5.92
N ASP A 135 2.96 -6.98 -7.20
CA ASP A 135 2.13 -6.44 -8.29
C ASP A 135 1.56 -5.06 -7.94
N ARG A 136 2.42 -4.19 -7.42
CA ARG A 136 2.02 -2.84 -6.97
C ARG A 136 2.24 -1.82 -8.08
N HIS A 137 1.13 -1.26 -8.54
CA HIS A 137 1.05 -0.22 -9.56
C HIS A 137 -0.05 0.80 -9.21
N SER A 138 -0.18 1.86 -10.01
CA SER A 138 -1.11 2.97 -9.78
C SER A 138 -2.59 2.58 -9.69
N ASP A 139 -3.01 1.47 -10.29
CA ASP A 139 -4.37 0.94 -10.13
C ASP A 139 -4.62 0.27 -8.77
N ASN A 140 -3.57 -0.22 -8.10
CA ASN A 140 -3.67 -1.01 -6.86
C ASN A 140 -3.36 -0.18 -5.61
N ILE A 141 -3.22 1.14 -5.77
CA ILE A 141 -2.97 2.09 -4.70
C ILE A 141 -3.97 3.23 -4.85
N MET A 142 -4.69 3.48 -3.78
CA MET A 142 -5.76 4.47 -3.72
C MET A 142 -5.42 5.56 -2.71
N VAL A 143 -6.01 6.74 -2.93
CA VAL A 143 -5.90 7.87 -2.02
C VAL A 143 -7.31 8.38 -1.72
N LYS A 144 -7.59 8.58 -0.43
CA LYS A 144 -8.84 9.19 0.04
C LYS A 144 -8.73 10.71 -0.02
N LYS A 145 -9.84 11.42 -0.23
CA LYS A 145 -9.87 12.90 -0.25
C LYS A 145 -9.30 13.55 1.01
N THR A 146 -9.29 12.84 2.15
CA THR A 146 -8.66 13.26 3.40
C THR A 146 -7.14 13.13 3.42
N GLY A 147 -6.51 12.64 2.34
CA GLY A 147 -5.07 12.45 2.22
C GLY A 147 -4.57 11.03 2.49
N GLN A 148 -5.36 10.17 3.15
CA GLN A 148 -4.92 8.82 3.50
C GLN A 148 -4.68 7.95 2.25
N LEU A 149 -3.48 7.39 2.13
CA LEU A 149 -3.09 6.42 1.11
C LEU A 149 -3.35 5.01 1.63
N PHE A 150 -3.83 4.12 0.76
CA PHE A 150 -4.00 2.71 1.08
C PHE A 150 -3.84 1.81 -0.14
N HIS A 151 -3.41 0.57 0.09
CA HIS A 151 -3.26 -0.45 -0.95
C HIS A 151 -4.53 -1.30 -1.07
N ILE A 152 -4.84 -1.75 -2.28
CA ILE A 152 -5.95 -2.67 -2.57
C ILE A 152 -5.47 -3.87 -3.40
N ASP A 153 -6.28 -4.93 -3.50
CA ASP A 153 -5.98 -6.12 -4.31
C ASP A 153 -4.68 -6.82 -3.87
N PHE A 154 -4.76 -7.73 -2.90
CA PHE A 154 -3.59 -8.39 -2.29
C PHE A 154 -3.37 -9.80 -2.85
N GLY A 155 -3.53 -9.97 -4.16
CA GLY A 155 -3.38 -11.28 -4.81
C GLY A 155 -1.98 -11.92 -4.72
N HIS A 156 -0.95 -11.17 -4.31
CA HIS A 156 0.43 -11.65 -4.15
C HIS A 156 1.11 -11.12 -2.88
N ILE A 157 1.51 -12.03 -1.99
CA ILE A 157 2.19 -11.80 -0.71
C ILE A 157 3.38 -12.75 -0.50
N LEU A 158 4.17 -12.49 0.54
CA LEU A 158 5.37 -13.24 0.93
C LEU A 158 6.42 -13.37 -0.18
N GLY A 159 6.44 -12.41 -1.11
CA GLY A 159 7.41 -12.39 -2.20
C GLY A 159 7.15 -13.41 -3.32
N ASN A 160 5.93 -13.96 -3.41
CA ASN A 160 5.45 -14.77 -4.53
C ASN A 160 5.17 -13.92 -5.78
N PHE A 161 6.16 -13.15 -6.20
CA PHE A 161 6.06 -12.23 -7.33
C PHE A 161 5.97 -12.99 -8.66
N LYS A 162 5.11 -12.51 -9.58
CA LYS A 162 5.02 -13.06 -10.94
C LYS A 162 6.38 -13.03 -11.64
N SER A 163 6.88 -14.20 -12.06
CA SER A 163 8.04 -14.29 -12.95
C SER A 163 7.60 -14.27 -14.42
N LYS A 164 8.29 -13.51 -15.27
CA LYS A 164 8.13 -13.61 -16.73
C LYS A 164 9.46 -14.10 -17.33
N PHE A 165 9.45 -15.21 -18.05
CA PHE A 165 10.65 -15.84 -18.64
C PHE A 165 11.77 -16.14 -17.63
N GLY A 166 11.43 -16.59 -16.42
CA GLY A 166 12.42 -16.94 -15.39
C GLY A 166 13.08 -15.75 -14.68
N ILE A 167 12.73 -14.51 -15.04
CA ILE A 167 13.19 -13.29 -14.36
C ILE A 167 12.05 -12.79 -13.44
N LYS A 168 12.34 -12.62 -12.15
CA LYS A 168 11.43 -11.93 -11.21
C LYS A 168 11.23 -10.50 -11.69
N ARG A 169 9.99 -10.11 -11.98
CA ARG A 169 9.66 -8.78 -12.50
C ARG A 169 9.86 -7.67 -11.47
N GLU A 170 9.63 -7.95 -10.20
CA GLU A 170 9.76 -6.99 -9.11
C GLU A 170 11.14 -7.14 -8.47
N ARG A 171 11.99 -6.12 -8.69
CA ARG A 171 13.35 -6.06 -8.14
C ARG A 171 13.43 -5.26 -6.84
N VAL A 172 12.48 -4.36 -6.59
CA VAL A 172 12.49 -3.46 -5.43
C VAL A 172 11.35 -3.81 -4.48
N PRO A 173 11.65 -4.30 -3.26
CA PRO A 173 10.62 -4.71 -2.30
C PRO A 173 10.01 -3.52 -1.54
N PHE A 174 10.61 -2.33 -1.62
CA PHE A 174 10.11 -1.10 -1.01
C PHE A 174 9.64 -0.15 -2.11
N ILE A 175 8.38 0.26 -2.05
CA ILE A 175 7.75 1.01 -3.13
C ILE A 175 7.66 2.47 -2.73
N LEU A 176 8.46 3.28 -3.40
CA LEU A 176 8.46 4.73 -3.22
C LEU A 176 8.55 5.37 -4.61
N THR A 177 7.46 6.00 -5.05
CA THR A 177 7.43 6.67 -6.35
C THR A 177 7.74 8.14 -6.20
N TYR A 178 8.18 8.76 -7.31
CA TYR A 178 8.42 10.21 -7.33
C TYR A 178 7.16 11.01 -6.99
N ASP A 179 5.97 10.51 -7.33
CA ASP A 179 4.71 11.20 -7.04
C ASP A 179 4.44 11.30 -5.54
N PHE A 180 4.81 10.28 -4.76
CA PHE A 180 4.68 10.29 -3.30
C PHE A 180 5.64 11.29 -2.67
N ILE A 181 6.89 11.28 -3.13
CA ILE A 181 7.91 12.22 -2.67
C ILE A 181 7.47 13.65 -2.97
N HIS A 182 6.91 13.90 -4.16
CA HIS A 182 6.42 15.19 -4.57
C HIS A 182 5.28 15.70 -3.66
N VAL A 183 4.34 14.85 -3.26
CA VAL A 183 3.28 15.20 -2.30
C VAL A 183 3.87 15.51 -0.91
N ILE A 184 4.73 14.63 -0.38
CA ILE A 184 5.38 14.79 0.94
C ILE A 184 6.20 16.09 1.00
N GLN A 185 6.88 16.43 -0.10
CA GLN A 185 7.65 17.67 -0.22
C GLN A 185 6.80 18.90 -0.56
N GLN A 186 5.47 18.75 -0.73
CA GLN A 186 4.56 19.80 -1.18
C GLN A 186 5.03 20.48 -2.48
N GLY A 187 5.63 19.70 -3.38
CA GLY A 187 6.22 20.16 -4.63
C GLY A 187 7.55 20.93 -4.52
N LYS A 188 8.08 21.10 -3.30
CA LYS A 188 9.33 21.83 -3.03
C LYS A 188 10.51 20.86 -2.94
N THR A 189 11.32 20.77 -3.99
CA THR A 189 12.47 19.85 -4.10
C THR A 189 13.53 20.01 -3.00
N GLY A 190 13.53 21.12 -2.25
CA GLY A 190 14.44 21.39 -1.13
C GLY A 190 13.88 21.11 0.26
N ASN A 191 12.66 20.58 0.40
CA ASN A 191 12.05 20.33 1.72
C ASN A 191 12.57 19.03 2.36
N THR A 192 13.81 19.10 2.85
CA THR A 192 14.51 17.96 3.47
C THR A 192 13.92 17.57 4.82
N GLU A 193 13.28 18.50 5.54
CA GLU A 193 12.68 18.24 6.85
C GLU A 193 11.48 17.30 6.74
N LYS A 194 10.50 17.61 5.89
CA LYS A 194 9.30 16.77 5.70
C LYS A 194 9.66 15.37 5.19
N PHE A 195 10.58 15.28 4.24
CA PHE A 195 11.06 13.99 3.73
C PHE A 195 11.89 13.23 4.77
N GLY A 196 12.69 13.94 5.57
CA GLY A 196 13.43 13.36 6.70
C GLY A 196 12.49 12.76 7.75
N ARG A 197 11.39 13.45 8.08
CA ARG A 197 10.34 12.93 8.96
C ARG A 197 9.68 11.67 8.39
N PHE A 198 9.34 11.66 7.11
CA PHE A 198 8.81 10.46 6.44
C PHE A 198 9.77 9.27 6.55
N ARG A 199 11.06 9.49 6.29
CA ARG A 199 12.11 8.47 6.44
C ARG A 199 12.17 7.95 7.88
N GLN A 200 12.17 8.85 8.86
CA GLN A 200 12.18 8.49 10.28
C GLN A 200 10.95 7.65 10.65
N CYS A 201 9.74 8.04 10.22
CA CYS A 201 8.53 7.24 10.43
C CYS A 201 8.65 5.83 9.84
N CYS A 202 9.24 5.68 8.64
CA CYS A 202 9.48 4.37 8.03
C CYS A 202 10.47 3.52 8.87
N GLU A 203 11.54 4.13 9.36
CA GLU A 203 12.55 3.48 10.20
C GLU A 203 11.95 3.02 11.53
N ASP A 204 11.21 3.89 12.22
CA ASP A 204 10.55 3.60 13.49
C ASP A 204 9.49 2.49 13.32
N ALA A 205 8.65 2.60 12.30
CA ALA A 205 7.62 1.61 11.98
C ALA A 205 8.23 0.22 11.72
N TYR A 206 9.33 0.15 10.97
CA TYR A 206 10.03 -1.11 10.70
C TYR A 206 10.59 -1.75 11.99
N LEU A 207 11.22 -0.95 12.84
CA LEU A 207 11.76 -1.43 14.11
C LEU A 207 10.68 -1.94 15.06
N ILE A 208 9.53 -1.27 15.11
CA ILE A 208 8.38 -1.73 15.91
C ILE A 208 7.94 -3.11 15.42
N LEU A 209 7.68 -3.29 14.12
CA LEU A 209 7.26 -4.60 13.58
C LEU A 209 8.27 -5.71 13.86
N ARG A 210 9.56 -5.39 13.76
CA ARG A 210 10.66 -6.33 14.01
C ARG A 210 10.64 -6.90 15.43
N ARG A 211 10.31 -6.09 16.45
CA ARG A 211 10.17 -6.56 17.84
C ARG A 211 9.07 -7.62 18.01
N HIS A 212 8.06 -7.58 17.14
CA HIS A 212 6.95 -8.52 17.12
C HIS A 212 7.06 -9.59 16.01
N GLY A 213 8.24 -9.77 15.40
CA GLY A 213 8.42 -10.71 14.27
C GLY A 213 7.96 -12.14 14.54
N ASN A 214 8.14 -12.64 15.77
CA ASN A 214 7.67 -13.97 16.16
C ASN A 214 6.15 -14.12 16.12
N LEU A 215 5.41 -13.05 16.42
CA LEU A 215 3.94 -13.05 16.33
C LEU A 215 3.48 -13.24 14.89
N PHE A 216 4.05 -12.47 13.95
CA PHE A 216 3.76 -12.62 12.52
C PHE A 216 4.08 -14.04 12.04
N ILE A 217 5.28 -14.56 12.35
CA ILE A 217 5.68 -15.92 11.96
C ILE A 217 4.69 -16.97 12.49
N THR A 218 4.26 -16.82 13.74
CA THR A 218 3.31 -17.76 14.37
C THR A 218 1.95 -17.71 13.67
N LEU A 219 1.43 -16.52 13.40
CA LEU A 219 0.14 -16.36 12.71
C LEU A 219 0.19 -16.96 11.29
N PHE A 220 1.25 -16.67 10.53
CA PHE A 220 1.43 -17.28 9.21
C PHE A 220 1.63 -18.81 9.28
N ALA A 221 2.30 -19.34 10.32
CA ALA A 221 2.43 -20.78 10.50
C ALA A 221 1.09 -21.47 10.74
N LEU A 222 0.20 -20.87 11.54
CA LEU A 222 -1.16 -21.39 11.76
C LEU A 222 -1.99 -21.39 10.48
N MET A 223 -1.76 -20.43 9.59
CA MET A 223 -2.48 -20.28 8.32
C MET A 223 -2.04 -21.25 7.22
N LEU A 224 -0.98 -22.05 7.40
CA LEU A 224 -0.58 -23.08 6.42
C LEU A 224 -1.71 -24.08 6.13
N THR A 225 -2.55 -24.37 7.13
CA THR A 225 -3.68 -25.29 7.00
C THR A 225 -4.86 -24.71 6.21
N ALA A 226 -4.87 -23.39 5.96
CA ALA A 226 -5.95 -22.72 5.22
C ALA A 226 -5.93 -23.00 3.71
N GLY A 227 -4.83 -23.60 3.20
CA GLY A 227 -4.72 -23.96 1.78
C GLY A 227 -4.67 -22.74 0.86
N LEU A 228 -3.95 -21.70 1.26
CA LEU A 228 -3.70 -20.53 0.42
C LEU A 228 -2.61 -20.86 -0.61
N PRO A 229 -2.76 -20.46 -1.88
CA PRO A 229 -1.78 -20.77 -2.93
C PRO A 229 -0.35 -20.30 -2.63
N GLU A 230 -0.23 -19.22 -1.86
CA GLU A 230 1.04 -18.53 -1.58
C GLU A 230 1.66 -18.88 -0.23
N LEU A 231 0.96 -19.71 0.55
CA LEU A 231 1.38 -20.15 1.88
C LEU A 231 1.18 -21.66 1.96
N THR A 232 2.09 -22.38 1.33
CA THR A 232 2.04 -23.84 1.17
C THR A 232 3.01 -24.56 2.09
N SER A 233 4.08 -23.89 2.50
CA SER A 233 5.14 -24.48 3.30
C SER A 233 5.79 -23.46 4.24
N VAL A 234 6.55 -23.96 5.21
CA VAL A 234 7.35 -23.13 6.12
C VAL A 234 8.39 -22.29 5.37
N LYS A 235 8.77 -22.68 4.14
CA LYS A 235 9.68 -21.89 3.30
C LYS A 235 9.08 -20.54 2.90
N ASP A 236 7.76 -20.47 2.73
CA ASP A 236 7.07 -19.22 2.35
C ASP A 236 7.15 -18.21 3.51
N ILE A 237 7.09 -18.70 4.75
CA ILE A 237 7.22 -17.91 5.99
C ILE A 237 8.67 -17.39 6.18
N GLN A 238 9.66 -18.04 5.56
CA GLN A 238 11.05 -17.59 5.62
C GLN A 238 11.22 -16.16 5.07
N TYR A 239 10.36 -15.75 4.13
CA TYR A 239 10.34 -14.38 3.63
C TYR A 239 10.22 -13.35 4.77
N LEU A 240 9.34 -13.58 5.74
CA LEU A 240 9.13 -12.66 6.87
C LEU A 240 10.36 -12.56 7.78
N LYS A 241 11.07 -13.68 7.98
CA LYS A 241 12.31 -13.69 8.76
C LYS A 241 13.39 -12.85 8.06
N ASP A 242 13.46 -12.95 6.74
CA ASP A 242 14.46 -12.27 5.93
C ASP A 242 14.12 -10.77 5.78
N SER A 243 12.85 -10.43 5.56
CA SER A 243 12.36 -9.05 5.43
C SER A 243 12.48 -8.27 6.73
N LEU A 244 12.18 -8.88 7.88
CA LEU A 244 12.40 -8.31 9.20
C LEU A 244 13.85 -8.47 9.70
N ALA A 245 14.71 -9.17 8.95
CA ALA A 245 16.10 -9.46 9.25
C ALA A 245 16.34 -10.11 10.63
N LEU A 246 15.44 -10.96 11.13
CA LEU A 246 15.38 -11.40 12.54
C LEU A 246 16.65 -12.08 13.07
N GLY A 247 17.52 -12.58 12.20
CA GLY A 247 18.83 -13.14 12.58
C GLY A 247 19.96 -12.11 12.82
N LYS A 248 19.73 -10.82 12.56
CA LYS A 248 20.71 -9.74 12.74
C LYS A 248 20.48 -8.96 14.03
N SER A 249 21.40 -8.10 14.44
CA SER A 249 21.15 -7.09 15.48
C SER A 249 20.17 -6.01 14.99
N GLU A 250 19.60 -5.24 15.92
CA GLU A 250 18.70 -4.12 15.57
C GLU A 250 19.40 -3.07 14.69
N GLU A 251 20.66 -2.75 14.99
CA GLU A 251 21.47 -1.79 14.23
C GLU A 251 21.75 -2.27 12.79
N GLU A 252 22.15 -3.53 12.62
CA GLU A 252 22.39 -4.11 11.30
C GLU A 252 21.10 -4.24 10.48
N ALA A 253 20.00 -4.60 11.13
CA ALA A 253 18.68 -4.67 10.50
C ALA A 253 18.23 -3.29 10.01
N LEU A 254 18.40 -2.25 10.83
CA LEU A 254 18.10 -0.87 10.46
C LEU A 254 18.99 -0.40 9.30
N LYS A 255 20.29 -0.72 9.34
CA LYS A 255 21.22 -0.40 8.25
C LYS A 255 20.80 -1.04 6.93
N GLN A 256 20.37 -2.31 6.97
CA GLN A 256 19.82 -3.00 5.80
C GLN A 256 18.54 -2.33 5.29
N PHE A 257 17.63 -1.96 6.19
CA PHE A 257 16.39 -1.27 5.82
C PHE A 257 16.69 0.11 5.19
N LYS A 258 17.59 0.90 5.77
CA LYS A 258 18.07 2.17 5.22
C LYS A 258 18.62 2.01 3.80
N GLN A 259 19.43 0.98 3.56
CA GLN A 259 19.93 0.68 2.22
C GLN A 259 18.79 0.40 1.23
N LYS A 260 17.77 -0.38 1.64
CA LYS A 260 16.60 -0.67 0.80
C LYS A 260 15.76 0.56 0.51
N PHE A 261 15.60 1.44 1.50
CA PHE A 261 14.95 2.74 1.33
C PHE A 261 15.71 3.62 0.33
N ASP A 262 17.03 3.73 0.48
CA ASP A 262 17.89 4.54 -0.41
C ASP A 262 17.98 3.95 -1.84
N GLU A 263 17.90 2.62 -1.99
CA GLU A 263 17.72 1.94 -3.28
C GLU A 263 16.38 2.33 -3.92
N ALA A 264 15.28 2.24 -3.18
CA ALA A 264 13.95 2.63 -3.68
C ALA A 264 13.87 4.11 -4.05
N LEU A 265 14.52 4.99 -3.28
CA LEU A 265 14.60 6.42 -3.59
C LEU A 265 15.33 6.69 -4.91
N ARG A 266 16.46 5.99 -5.15
CA ARG A 266 17.20 6.08 -6.43
C ARG A 266 16.40 5.54 -7.61
N GLU A 267 15.59 4.51 -7.37
CA GLU A 267 14.73 3.91 -8.41
C GLU A 267 13.35 4.56 -8.51
N SER A 268 13.05 5.61 -7.73
CA SER A 268 11.71 6.23 -7.65
C SER A 268 11.17 6.71 -9.01
N TRP A 269 12.04 7.22 -9.88
CA TRP A 269 11.69 7.57 -11.26
C TRP A 269 11.45 6.34 -12.14
N THR A 270 12.29 5.31 -12.01
CA THR A 270 12.12 4.03 -12.72
C THR A 270 10.79 3.37 -12.35
N THR A 271 10.43 3.38 -11.07
CA THR A 271 9.14 2.88 -10.58
C THR A 271 7.98 3.65 -11.17
N LYS A 272 8.06 4.99 -11.23
CA LYS A 272 7.05 5.83 -11.90
C LYS A 272 6.88 5.44 -13.37
N VAL A 273 7.98 5.28 -14.11
CA VAL A 273 7.93 4.87 -15.53
C VAL A 273 7.31 3.47 -15.70
N ASN A 274 7.61 2.54 -14.80
CA ASN A 274 7.02 1.20 -14.83
C ASN A 274 5.49 1.24 -14.58
N TRP A 275 5.04 2.06 -13.63
CA TRP A 275 3.61 2.26 -13.38
C TRP A 275 2.91 2.89 -14.59
N MET A 276 3.52 3.87 -15.24
CA MET A 276 2.97 4.42 -16.48
C MET A 276 2.83 3.37 -17.58
N ALA A 277 3.84 2.54 -17.79
CA ALA A 277 3.81 1.49 -18.80
C ALA A 277 2.71 0.46 -18.51
N HIS A 278 2.30 0.31 -17.25
CA HIS A 278 1.13 -0.47 -16.86
C HIS A 278 -0.16 0.23 -17.31
N THR A 279 -0.35 1.50 -16.92
CA THR A 279 -1.55 2.30 -17.27
C THR A 279 -1.75 2.38 -18.78
N VAL A 280 -0.71 2.72 -19.55
CA VAL A 280 -0.80 2.85 -21.03
C VAL A 280 -1.16 1.53 -21.70
N ARG A 281 -0.66 0.38 -21.21
CA ARG A 281 -1.03 -0.93 -21.77
C ARG A 281 -2.51 -1.27 -21.59
N LYS A 282 -3.19 -0.64 -20.64
CA LYS A 282 -4.61 -0.81 -20.37
C LYS A 282 -5.46 -0.12 -21.43
N ASP A 283 -5.12 1.13 -21.80
CA ASP A 283 -5.82 1.91 -22.83
C ASP A 283 -5.79 1.25 -24.22
N TYR A 284 -4.74 0.49 -24.54
CA TYR A 284 -4.68 -0.27 -25.80
C TYR A 284 -5.48 -1.59 -25.78
N ARG A 285 -6.02 -2.00 -24.63
CA ARG A 285 -6.76 -3.27 -24.43
C ARG A 285 -8.24 -3.08 -24.09
N SER A 286 -8.68 -1.86 -23.81
CA SER A 286 -10.08 -1.43 -23.70
C SER A 286 -10.65 -1.08 -25.07
#